data_AF-A0A699ZEE1-F1
#
_entry.id   AF-A0A699ZEE1-F1
#
_cell.length_a   1.000
_cell.length_b   1.000
_cell.length_c   1.000
_cell.angle_alpha   90.00
_cell.angle_beta   90.00
_cell.angle_gamma   90.00
#
_symmetry.space_group_name_H-M   'P 1'
#
loop_
_entity.id
_entity.type
_entity.pdbx_description
1 polymer ?
#
loop_
_entity_poly.entity_id
_entity_poly.type
_entity_poly.pdbx_seq_one_letter_code
_entity_poly.pdbx_strand_id
1 'polypeptide(L)'
;MDESTGNPQPKYKYDAMKIIAEFDKPKGQEEAVEQGERKFELTALKAYDILRRITDEDCVALGFNTKFVRPDWMLITALPVPPPYVRPSVMMDSSARCEDDLTHKLQEIIRANNQLKKQEQNGAPQHIINEFAGL
;
A
#
# COMPACT_ATOMS: atom_id res chain seq x y z
N MET A 1 -1.20 -11.83 22.45
CA MET A 1 0.13 -12.40 22.19
C MET A 1 -0.04 -13.35 21.03
N ASP A 2 0.87 -13.33 20.05
CA ASP A 2 0.92 -14.36 19.00
C ASP A 2 1.36 -15.69 19.61
N GLU A 3 0.63 -16.77 19.34
CA GLU A 3 0.89 -18.11 19.88
C GLU A 3 2.17 -18.74 19.32
N SER A 4 2.66 -18.26 18.18
CA SER A 4 3.84 -18.82 17.49
C SER A 4 5.15 -18.10 17.83
N THR A 5 5.14 -16.76 17.92
CA THR A 5 6.35 -15.95 18.17
C THR A 5 6.40 -15.27 19.54
N GLY A 6 5.29 -15.25 20.28
CA GLY A 6 5.20 -14.57 21.59
C GLY A 6 5.22 -13.04 21.52
N ASN A 7 5.34 -12.46 20.32
CA ASN A 7 5.37 -11.01 20.16
C ASN A 7 4.00 -10.38 20.51
N PRO A 8 3.98 -9.17 21.09
CA PRO A 8 2.74 -8.43 21.28
C PRO A 8 2.14 -8.09 19.91
N GLN A 9 0.82 -8.14 19.79
CA GLN A 9 0.11 -7.70 18.59
C GLN A 9 -0.16 -6.19 18.72
N PRO A 10 0.11 -5.38 17.69
CA PRO A 10 -0.23 -3.95 17.74
C PRO A 10 -1.73 -3.75 17.57
N LYS A 11 -2.22 -2.60 18.04
CA LYS A 11 -3.55 -2.10 17.73
C LYS A 11 -3.47 -1.23 16.48
N TYR A 12 -4.32 -1.49 15.51
CA TYR A 12 -4.40 -0.71 14.29
C TYR A 12 -5.42 0.42 14.42
N LYS A 13 -5.05 1.61 13.95
CA LYS A 13 -5.92 2.79 13.82
C LYS A 13 -5.89 3.25 12.37
N TYR A 14 -7.05 3.64 11.85
CA TYR A 14 -7.19 4.23 10.53
C TYR A 14 -7.06 5.74 10.63
N ASP A 15 -6.16 6.33 9.86
CA ASP A 15 -5.95 7.78 9.77
C ASP A 15 -5.99 8.20 8.30
N ALA A 16 -7.14 8.66 7.83
CA ALA A 16 -7.41 8.95 6.43
C ALA A 16 -7.05 7.77 5.48
N MET A 17 -6.00 7.90 4.68
CA MET A 17 -5.50 6.85 3.77
C MET A 17 -4.39 5.99 4.37
N LYS A 18 -4.06 6.17 5.66
CA LYS A 18 -2.95 5.52 6.35
C LYS A 18 -3.45 4.57 7.43
N ILE A 19 -2.65 3.55 7.69
CA ILE A 19 -2.86 2.61 8.80
C ILE A 19 -1.73 2.79 9.79
N ILE A 20 -2.07 3.10 11.04
CA ILE A 20 -1.11 3.29 12.11
C ILE A 20 -1.19 2.09 13.05
N ALA A 21 -0.05 1.45 13.29
CA ALA A 21 0.10 0.36 14.24
C ALA A 21 0.71 0.90 15.56
N GLU A 22 0.05 0.62 16.69
CA GLU A 22 0.47 1.06 18.03
C GLU A 22 0.59 -0.12 18.99
N PHE A 23 1.75 -0.32 19.61
CA PHE A 23 1.95 -1.34 20.64
C PHE A 23 1.61 -0.80 22.03
N ASP A 24 0.84 -1.57 22.79
CA ASP A 24 0.56 -1.25 24.20
C ASP A 24 1.84 -1.33 25.05
N LYS A 25 1.93 -0.48 26.07
CA LYS A 25 3.02 -0.54 27.05
C LYS A 25 2.95 -1.85 27.84
N PRO A 26 4.06 -2.60 28.01
CA PRO A 26 4.06 -3.73 28.94
C PRO A 26 3.83 -3.20 30.36
N LYS A 27 2.86 -3.80 31.08
CA LYS A 27 2.62 -3.50 32.49
C LYS A 27 3.77 -4.10 33.31
N GLY A 28 4.67 -3.27 33.85
CA GLY A 28 5.62 -3.69 34.90
C GLY A 28 7.12 -3.51 34.65
N GLN A 29 7.57 -2.86 33.57
CA GLN A 29 8.97 -2.45 33.41
C GLN A 29 9.03 -0.98 32.98
N GLU A 30 9.43 -0.11 33.91
CA GLU A 30 9.66 1.32 33.64
C GLU A 30 11.02 1.59 32.97
N GLU A 31 11.96 0.64 32.97
CA GLU A 31 13.32 0.88 32.48
C GLU A 31 13.93 -0.37 31.86
N ALA A 32 13.65 -0.66 30.59
CA ALA A 32 14.60 -1.36 29.71
C ALA A 32 14.09 -1.37 28.26
N VAL A 33 14.95 -0.85 27.37
CA VAL A 33 14.90 -0.90 25.90
C VAL A 33 14.02 0.16 25.22
N GLU A 34 14.57 1.37 25.13
CA GLU A 34 14.51 2.14 23.87
C GLU A 34 15.05 1.26 22.74
N GLN A 35 14.21 0.83 21.79
CA GLN A 35 14.68 0.50 20.41
C GLN A 35 13.56 0.17 19.41
N GLY A 36 12.37 0.75 19.56
CA GLY A 36 11.35 0.67 18.52
C GLY A 36 10.33 1.78 18.65
N GLU A 37 10.01 2.45 17.54
CA GLU A 37 8.88 3.35 17.46
C GLU A 37 7.61 2.58 17.86
N ARG A 38 7.09 2.84 19.07
CA ARG A 38 5.88 2.20 19.61
C ARG A 38 4.65 2.42 18.74
N LYS A 39 4.71 3.46 17.91
CA LYS A 39 3.72 3.84 16.92
C LYS A 39 4.45 3.98 15.60
N PHE A 40 4.06 3.22 14.59
CA PHE A 40 4.62 3.33 13.25
C PHE A 40 3.51 3.26 12.20
N GLU A 41 3.77 3.85 11.04
CA GLU A 41 2.89 3.72 9.88
C GLU A 41 3.12 2.36 9.21
N LEU A 42 2.04 1.61 9.03
CA LEU A 42 2.04 0.36 8.27
C LEU A 42 2.02 0.70 6.78
N THR A 43 3.21 0.76 6.19
CA THR A 43 3.35 0.99 4.74
C THR A 43 2.82 -0.21 3.93
N ALA A 44 2.40 0.05 2.70
CA ALA A 44 1.94 -0.98 1.77
C ALA A 44 2.98 -2.11 1.62
N LEU A 45 4.26 -1.78 1.49
CA LEU A 45 5.32 -2.78 1.37
C LEU A 45 5.40 -3.70 2.60
N LYS A 46 5.34 -3.14 3.82
CA LYS A 46 5.34 -3.94 5.06
C LYS A 46 4.11 -4.84 5.15
N ALA A 47 2.94 -4.32 4.78
CA ALA A 47 1.71 -5.11 4.75
C ALA A 47 1.82 -6.27 3.75
N TYR A 48 2.34 -6.02 2.55
CA TYR A 48 2.56 -7.06 1.53
C TYR A 48 3.48 -8.17 2.03
N ASP A 49 4.61 -7.82 2.65
CA ASP A 49 5.55 -8.80 3.20
C ASP A 49 4.95 -9.67 4.30
N ILE A 50 4.05 -9.11 5.12
CA ILE A 50 3.33 -9.85 6.16
C ILE A 50 2.29 -10.78 5.51
N LEU A 51 1.42 -10.25 4.63
CA LEU A 51 0.32 -11.01 4.04
C LEU A 51 0.79 -12.14 3.13
N ARG A 52 1.89 -11.96 2.41
CA ARG A 52 2.47 -13.01 1.55
C ARG A 52 3.00 -14.21 2.34
N ARG A 53 3.33 -14.03 3.63
CA ARG A 53 3.83 -15.10 4.50
C ARG A 53 2.73 -15.95 5.12
N ILE A 54 1.46 -15.55 4.98
CA ILE A 54 0.32 -16.33 5.47
C ILE A 54 0.24 -17.63 4.67
N THR A 55 0.12 -18.75 5.37
CA THR A 55 0.03 -20.08 4.75
C THR A 55 -1.30 -20.26 4.01
N ASP A 56 -1.36 -21.21 3.08
CA ASP A 56 -2.60 -21.47 2.35
C ASP A 56 -3.69 -22.03 3.28
N GLU A 57 -3.31 -22.79 4.30
CA GLU A 57 -4.20 -23.28 5.36
C GLU A 57 -4.83 -22.14 6.16
N ASP A 58 -4.01 -21.18 6.60
CA ASP A 58 -4.48 -20.00 7.33
C ASP A 58 -5.34 -19.08 6.44
N CYS A 59 -4.98 -18.96 5.16
CA CYS A 59 -5.80 -18.23 4.19
C CYS A 59 -7.22 -18.82 4.13
N VAL A 60 -7.34 -20.14 4.01
CA VAL A 60 -8.65 -20.82 3.98
C VAL A 60 -9.40 -20.66 5.30
N ALA A 61 -8.70 -20.76 6.44
CA ALA A 61 -9.30 -20.55 7.76
C ALA A 61 -9.85 -19.12 7.94
N LEU A 62 -9.19 -18.12 7.35
CA LEU A 62 -9.63 -16.72 7.29
C LEU A 62 -10.77 -16.47 6.28
N GLY A 63 -11.16 -17.48 5.49
CA GLY A 63 -12.21 -17.39 4.48
C GLY A 63 -11.74 -16.97 3.09
N PHE A 64 -10.43 -16.93 2.84
CA PHE A 64 -9.86 -16.66 1.53
C PHE A 64 -9.84 -17.90 0.63
N ASN A 65 -9.91 -17.68 -0.68
CA ASN A 65 -9.73 -18.72 -1.68
C ASN A 65 -8.34 -18.61 -2.28
N THR A 66 -7.44 -19.53 -1.96
CA THR A 66 -6.02 -19.48 -2.37
C THR A 66 -5.82 -19.49 -3.89
N LYS A 67 -6.81 -19.91 -4.68
CA LYS A 67 -6.76 -19.92 -6.14
C LYS A 67 -7.21 -18.62 -6.79
N PHE A 68 -8.09 -17.85 -6.14
CA PHE A 68 -8.74 -16.69 -6.76
C PHE A 68 -8.55 -15.39 -5.98
N VAL A 69 -8.39 -15.46 -4.66
CA VAL A 69 -8.33 -14.31 -3.77
C VAL A 69 -7.38 -14.62 -2.62
N ARG A 70 -6.08 -14.43 -2.85
CA ARG A 70 -5.12 -14.40 -1.75
C ARG A 70 -5.02 -12.99 -1.12
N PRO A 71 -4.73 -12.90 0.18
CA PRO A 71 -4.70 -11.62 0.89
C PRO A 71 -3.61 -10.68 0.38
N ASP A 72 -2.45 -11.19 -0.06
CA ASP A 72 -1.37 -10.37 -0.60
C ASP A 72 -1.76 -9.67 -1.91
N TRP A 73 -2.74 -10.19 -2.65
CA TRP A 73 -3.24 -9.60 -3.90
C TRP A 73 -4.12 -8.37 -3.69
N MET A 74 -4.51 -8.08 -2.44
CA MET A 74 -5.21 -6.83 -2.11
C MET A 74 -4.29 -5.60 -2.30
N LEU A 75 -2.98 -5.80 -2.33
CA LEU A 75 -2.01 -4.76 -2.63
C LEU A 75 -1.66 -4.75 -4.12
N ILE A 76 -1.87 -3.60 -4.75
CA ILE A 76 -1.66 -3.43 -6.19
C ILE A 76 -0.17 -3.21 -6.47
N THR A 77 0.48 -4.21 -7.08
CA THR A 77 1.86 -4.10 -7.60
C THR A 77 1.89 -3.82 -9.11
N ALA A 78 0.86 -4.25 -9.83
CA ALA A 78 0.66 -3.98 -11.24
C ALA A 78 -0.78 -3.49 -11.45
N LEU A 79 -0.92 -2.25 -11.92
CA LEU A 79 -2.23 -1.66 -12.22
C LEU A 79 -2.63 -2.01 -13.67
N PRO A 80 -3.72 -2.76 -13.90
CA PRO A 80 -4.17 -3.08 -15.25
C PRO A 80 -4.68 -1.81 -15.95
N VAL A 81 -4.24 -1.60 -17.19
CA VAL A 81 -4.71 -0.48 -18.02
C VAL A 81 -5.88 -0.94 -18.88
N PRO A 82 -7.08 -0.37 -18.72
CA PRO A 82 -8.22 -0.76 -19.50
C PRO A 82 -8.05 -0.39 -20.99
N PRO A 83 -8.59 -1.22 -21.89
CA PRO A 83 -8.51 -1.01 -23.34
C PRO A 83 -9.42 0.14 -23.81
N PRO A 84 -9.19 0.70 -25.02
CA PRO A 84 -9.87 1.92 -25.49
C PRO A 84 -11.41 1.88 -25.47
N TYR A 85 -12.02 0.72 -25.64
CA TYR A 85 -13.48 0.57 -25.59
C TYR A 85 -14.07 0.80 -24.19
N VAL A 86 -13.28 0.65 -23.13
CA VAL A 86 -13.65 0.99 -21.74
C VAL A 86 -13.31 2.44 -21.41
N ARG A 87 -12.39 3.07 -22.16
CA ARG A 87 -11.95 4.45 -22.00
C ARG A 87 -12.12 5.24 -23.32
N PRO A 88 -13.36 5.44 -23.78
CA PRO A 88 -13.64 5.98 -25.12
C PRO A 88 -13.14 7.42 -25.28
N SER A 89 -12.74 7.78 -26.49
CA SER A 89 -12.38 9.16 -26.82
C SER A 89 -13.38 9.72 -27.82
N VAL A 90 -13.86 10.94 -27.58
CA VAL A 90 -14.80 11.66 -28.43
C VAL A 90 -14.06 12.79 -29.13
N MET A 91 -14.22 12.90 -30.44
CA MET A 91 -13.79 14.07 -31.19
C MET A 91 -14.95 15.06 -31.27
N MET A 92 -14.74 16.30 -30.81
CA MET A 92 -15.68 17.40 -30.90
C MET A 92 -15.21 18.32 -32.02
N ASP A 93 -16.10 18.64 -32.97
CA ASP A 93 -15.90 19.54 -34.11
C ASP A 93 -14.44 19.68 -34.60
N SER A 94 -14.03 18.77 -35.48
CA SER A 94 -12.82 18.78 -36.34
C SER A 94 -11.45 19.10 -35.71
N SER A 95 -11.37 19.46 -34.43
CA SER A 95 -10.19 20.08 -33.85
C SER A 95 -10.00 19.85 -32.35
N ALA A 96 -11.06 19.50 -31.60
CA ALA A 96 -10.94 19.19 -30.17
C ALA A 96 -11.13 17.70 -29.91
N ARG A 97 -10.25 17.11 -29.11
CA ARG A 97 -10.35 15.73 -28.64
C ARG A 97 -10.66 15.73 -27.14
N CYS A 98 -11.78 15.11 -26.79
CA CYS A 98 -12.14 14.84 -25.40
C CYS A 98 -11.79 13.37 -25.10
N GLU A 99 -10.88 13.16 -24.16
CA GLU A 99 -10.55 11.83 -23.65
C GLU A 99 -11.45 11.51 -22.46
N ASP A 100 -11.70 10.23 -22.21
CA ASP A 100 -12.40 9.77 -21.01
C ASP A 100 -11.68 10.17 -19.72
N ASP A 101 -12.43 10.41 -18.64
CA ASP A 101 -11.89 10.76 -17.32
C ASP A 101 -10.93 9.68 -16.78
N LEU A 102 -11.17 8.40 -17.08
CA LEU A 102 -10.24 7.32 -16.74
C LEU A 102 -8.89 7.53 -17.42
N THR A 103 -8.89 7.98 -18.67
CA THR A 103 -7.64 8.28 -19.39
C THR A 103 -6.89 9.42 -18.72
N HIS A 104 -7.59 10.48 -18.31
CA HIS A 104 -6.96 11.59 -17.60
C HIS A 104 -6.37 11.16 -16.25
N LYS A 105 -7.11 10.38 -15.44
CA LYS A 105 -6.59 9.88 -14.15
C LYS A 105 -5.45 8.87 -14.31
N LEU A 106 -5.49 8.00 -15.31
CA LEU A 106 -4.37 7.10 -15.60
C LEU A 106 -3.11 7.89 -16.00
N GLN A 107 -3.24 8.98 -16.76
CA GLN A 107 -2.12 9.84 -17.07
C GLN A 107 -1.52 10.50 -15.83
N GLU A 108 -2.35 10.99 -14.89
CA GLU A 108 -1.89 11.53 -13.60
C GLU A 108 -1.11 10.46 -12.80
N ILE A 109 -1.65 9.24 -12.68
CA ILE A 109 -1.01 8.12 -11.97
C ILE A 109 0.36 7.78 -12.59
N ILE A 110 0.42 7.67 -13.92
CA ILE A 110 1.68 7.36 -14.64
C ILE A 110 2.72 8.45 -14.43
N ARG A 111 2.31 9.73 -14.46
CA ARG A 111 3.22 10.86 -14.21
C ARG A 111 3.79 10.82 -12.80
N ALA A 112 2.93 10.59 -11.79
CA ALA A 112 3.37 10.48 -10.40
C ALA A 112 4.35 9.31 -10.20
N ASN A 113 4.06 8.14 -10.76
CA ASN A 113 4.93 6.96 -10.67
C ASN A 113 6.31 7.21 -11.33
N ASN A 114 6.32 7.76 -12.55
CA ASN A 114 7.57 8.10 -13.23
C ASN A 114 8.39 9.15 -12.47
N GLN A 115 7.72 10.13 -11.87
CA GLN A 115 8.38 11.14 -11.04
C GLN A 115 9.01 10.51 -9.80
N LEU A 116 8.27 9.65 -9.07
CA LEU A 116 8.78 8.93 -7.91
C LEU A 116 10.01 8.09 -8.27
N LYS A 117 9.92 7.29 -9.35
CA LYS A 117 11.02 6.46 -9.86
C LYS A 117 12.25 7.29 -10.22
N LYS A 118 12.06 8.48 -10.79
CA LYS A 118 13.15 9.40 -11.11
C LYS A 118 13.84 9.94 -9.84
N GLN A 119 13.07 10.27 -8.80
CA GLN A 119 13.63 10.73 -7.52
C GLN A 119 14.46 9.64 -6.84
N GLU A 120 13.96 8.40 -6.83
CA GLU A 120 14.70 7.25 -6.32
C GLU A 120 16.02 7.03 -7.08
N GLN A 121 16.00 7.07 -8.41
CA GLN A 121 17.21 6.91 -9.24
C GLN A 121 18.25 8.01 -9.05
N ASN A 122 17.79 9.23 -8.77
CA ASN A 122 18.67 10.36 -8.51
C ASN A 122 19.27 10.34 -7.08
N GLY A 123 18.91 9.35 -6.25
CA GLY A 123 19.36 9.26 -4.86
C GLY A 123 18.78 10.37 -3.99
N ALA A 124 17.54 10.81 -4.26
CA ALA A 124 16.88 11.79 -3.43
C ALA A 124 16.78 11.28 -1.96
N PRO A 125 16.88 12.18 -0.98
CA PRO A 125 16.69 11.81 0.43
C PRO A 125 15.36 11.09 0.68
N GLN A 126 15.36 10.14 1.63
CA GLN A 126 14.18 9.32 1.93
C GLN A 126 12.93 10.14 2.32
N HIS A 127 13.08 11.26 3.01
CA HIS A 127 11.95 12.11 3.38
C HIS A 127 11.24 12.71 2.15
N ILE A 128 11.99 13.01 1.09
CA ILE A 128 11.42 13.52 -0.18
C ILE A 128 10.67 12.39 -0.88
N ILE A 129 11.26 11.20 -0.96
CA ILE A 129 10.63 10.03 -1.57
C ILE A 129 9.31 9.70 -0.85
N ASN A 130 9.32 9.75 0.48
CA ASN A 130 8.13 9.52 1.30
C ASN A 130 7.04 10.56 1.01
N GLU A 131 7.38 11.85 0.94
CA GLU A 131 6.43 12.90 0.58
C GLU A 131 5.77 12.66 -0.79
N PHE A 132 6.56 12.29 -1.81
CA PHE A 132 6.03 11.94 -3.14
C PHE A 132 5.19 10.66 -3.14
N ALA A 133 5.50 9.71 -2.25
CA ALA A 133 4.73 8.48 -2.06
C ALA A 133 3.48 8.67 -1.18
N GLY A 134 3.31 9.84 -0.57
CA GLY A 134 2.26 10.10 0.42
C GLY A 134 2.48 9.40 1.77
N LEU A 135 3.72 8.99 2.05
CA LEU A 135 4.19 8.36 3.30
C LEU A 135 4.70 9.41 4.29
#